data_AF-A0A8T7A1N9-F1
#
_entry.id   AF-A0A8T7A1N9-F1
#
_cell.length_a   1.000
_cell.length_b   1.000
_cell.length_c   1.000
_cell.angle_alpha   90.00
_cell.angle_beta   90.00
_cell.angle_gamma   90.00
#
_symmetry.space_group_name_H-M   'P 1'
#
loop_
_entity.id
_entity.type
_entity.pdbx_description
1 polymer ?
#
loop_
_entity_poly.entity_id
_entity_poly.type
_entity_poly.pdbx_seq_one_letter_code
_entity_poly.pdbx_strand_id
1 'polypeptide(L)'
;MRRTSVIVLLLVCVSGCSTIGYYHQSISGHFKLISKRERILDIVNDSARDEKLIKQLHLVEELRTFASKQLKLPENDSYRSYVQLDKPYVTWNVFAAPEFSIALQQWCFLVVGCVPYRGYFDQTEANNYAQQLSKQGL
;
A
#
# COMPACT_ATOMS: atom_id res chain seq x y z
N MET A 1 44.63 -5.29 2.19
CA MET A 1 43.61 -5.18 3.26
C MET A 1 42.78 -3.90 3.16
N ARG A 2 43.35 -2.69 3.16
CA ARG A 2 42.58 -1.43 3.10
C ARG A 2 41.79 -1.23 1.79
N ARG A 3 42.34 -1.62 0.64
CA ARG A 3 41.64 -1.56 -0.68
C ARG A 3 40.50 -2.58 -0.82
N THR A 4 40.70 -3.80 -0.33
CA THR A 4 39.69 -4.86 -0.34
C THR A 4 38.50 -4.52 0.58
N SER A 5 38.74 -3.91 1.75
CA SER A 5 37.67 -3.45 2.63
C SER A 5 36.83 -2.31 2.02
N VAL A 6 37.45 -1.39 1.28
CA VAL A 6 36.73 -0.31 0.58
C VAL A 6 35.85 -0.87 -0.55
N ILE A 7 36.35 -1.84 -1.31
CA ILE A 7 35.59 -2.49 -2.40
C ILE A 7 34.39 -3.28 -1.86
N VAL A 8 34.58 -4.02 -0.75
CA VAL A 8 33.49 -4.75 -0.09
C VAL A 8 32.44 -3.79 0.47
N LEU A 9 32.85 -2.69 1.09
CA LEU A 9 31.91 -1.67 1.59
C LEU A 9 31.13 -1.00 0.46
N LEU A 10 31.78 -0.71 -0.67
CA LEU A 10 31.12 -0.16 -1.86
C LEU A 10 30.09 -1.14 -2.44
N LEU A 11 30.42 -2.43 -2.54
CA LEU A 11 29.52 -3.47 -3.05
C LEU A 11 28.27 -3.66 -2.16
N VAL A 12 28.43 -3.52 -0.84
CA VAL A 12 27.30 -3.52 0.11
C VAL A 12 26.43 -2.27 -0.06
N CYS A 13 27.01 -1.10 -0.32
CA CYS A 13 26.23 0.12 -0.55
C CYS A 13 25.41 0.10 -1.85
N VAL A 14 25.90 -0.55 -2.92
CA VAL A 14 25.18 -0.58 -4.21
C VAL A 14 23.98 -1.55 -4.21
N SER A 15 24.04 -2.63 -3.41
CA SER A 15 22.94 -3.60 -3.30
C SER A 15 21.72 -3.08 -2.51
N GLY A 16 21.89 -2.00 -1.72
CA GLY A 16 20.80 -1.38 -0.95
C GLY A 16 19.96 -0.34 -1.71
N CYS A 17 20.42 0.16 -2.86
CA CYS A 17 19.77 1.30 -3.54
C CYS A 17 18.33 1.00 -3.99
N SER A 18 18.05 -0.21 -4.50
CA SER A 18 16.70 -0.59 -4.94
C SER A 18 15.73 -0.80 -3.77
N THR A 19 16.26 -1.18 -2.59
CA THR A 19 15.48 -1.34 -1.36
C THR A 19 15.17 0.02 -0.74
N ILE A 20 16.12 0.96 -0.74
CA ILE A 20 15.92 2.33 -0.24
C ILE A 20 14.85 3.05 -1.06
N GLY A 21 14.91 2.99 -2.40
CA GLY A 21 13.90 3.61 -3.26
C GLY A 21 12.49 3.09 -2.99
N TYR A 22 12.36 1.79 -2.73
CA TYR A 22 11.07 1.20 -2.40
C TYR A 22 10.54 1.59 -1.02
N TYR A 23 11.39 1.65 0.00
CA TYR A 23 10.95 2.14 1.30
C TYR A 23 10.52 3.60 1.21
N HIS A 24 11.26 4.42 0.47
CA HIS A 24 10.90 5.81 0.23
C HIS A 24 9.53 5.95 -0.42
N GLN A 25 9.24 5.24 -1.53
CA GLN A 25 7.92 5.32 -2.17
C GLN A 25 6.79 4.80 -1.28
N SER A 26 7.03 3.70 -0.54
CA SER A 26 6.03 3.10 0.36
C SER A 26 5.66 4.04 1.50
N ILE A 27 6.67 4.64 2.14
CA ILE A 27 6.50 5.57 3.25
C ILE A 27 5.83 6.85 2.76
N SER A 28 6.38 7.47 1.71
CA SER A 28 5.84 8.73 1.16
C SER A 28 4.39 8.58 0.69
N GLY A 29 4.09 7.51 -0.06
CA GLY A 29 2.73 7.23 -0.52
C GLY A 29 1.76 6.97 0.63
N HIS A 30 2.18 6.21 1.64
CA HIS A 30 1.37 5.98 2.84
C HIS A 30 1.09 7.28 3.59
N PHE A 31 2.13 8.09 3.86
CA PHE A 31 1.99 9.38 4.53
C PHE A 31 1.06 10.33 3.77
N LYS A 32 1.21 10.43 2.44
CA LYS A 32 0.32 11.24 1.59
C LYS A 32 -1.13 10.78 1.67
N LEU A 33 -1.39 9.48 1.79
CA LEU A 33 -2.74 8.94 1.91
C LEU A 33 -3.35 9.28 3.28
N ILE A 34 -2.62 9.00 4.36
CA ILE A 34 -3.12 9.23 5.72
C ILE A 34 -3.27 10.72 6.05
N SER A 35 -2.45 11.60 5.45
CA SER A 35 -2.55 13.04 5.67
C SER A 35 -3.76 13.68 5.00
N LYS A 36 -4.34 13.03 4.00
CA LYS A 36 -5.55 13.47 3.28
C LYS A 36 -6.85 12.90 3.88
N ARG A 37 -6.76 12.16 4.98
CA ARG A 37 -7.88 11.46 5.59
C ARG A 37 -8.79 12.42 6.35
N GLU A 38 -10.08 12.33 6.06
CA GLU A 38 -11.15 13.07 6.73
C GLU A 38 -12.07 12.10 7.48
N ARG A 39 -12.66 12.51 8.60
CA ARG A 39 -13.66 11.67 9.29
C ARG A 39 -14.96 11.70 8.49
N ILE A 40 -15.62 10.56 8.37
CA ILE A 40 -16.89 10.47 7.65
C ILE A 40 -17.94 11.42 8.25
N LEU A 41 -18.01 11.49 9.58
CA LEU A 41 -18.94 12.37 10.29
C LEU A 41 -18.73 13.86 9.96
N ASP A 42 -17.51 14.28 9.66
CA ASP A 42 -17.25 15.68 9.28
C ASP A 42 -17.74 15.96 7.86
N ILE A 43 -17.61 14.98 6.96
CA ILE A 43 -18.04 15.10 5.55
C ILE A 43 -19.57 15.10 5.44
N VAL A 44 -20.26 14.18 6.12
CA VAL A 44 -21.73 14.06 6.01
C VAL A 44 -22.48 15.24 6.61
N ASN A 45 -21.87 15.96 7.55
CA ASN A 45 -22.44 17.15 8.17
C ASN A 45 -22.08 18.45 7.42
N ASP A 46 -21.25 18.38 6.37
CA ASP A 46 -20.84 19.52 5.56
C ASP A 46 -21.74 19.64 4.32
N SER A 47 -22.65 20.61 4.34
CA SER A 47 -23.60 20.86 3.24
C SER A 47 -22.94 21.34 1.95
N ALA A 48 -21.66 21.70 1.96
CA ALA A 48 -20.92 22.08 0.76
C ALA A 48 -20.35 20.87 -0.01
N ARG A 49 -20.43 19.66 0.54
CA ARG A 49 -19.94 18.43 -0.10
C ARG A 49 -20.95 17.88 -1.11
N ASP A 50 -20.43 17.05 -2.01
CA ASP A 50 -21.23 16.38 -3.02
C ASP A 50 -22.31 15.48 -2.39
N GLU A 51 -23.57 15.67 -2.79
CA GLU A 51 -24.72 14.97 -2.22
C GLU A 51 -24.62 13.45 -2.42
N LYS A 52 -24.07 13.01 -3.55
CA LYS A 52 -23.88 11.59 -3.83
C LYS A 52 -22.84 10.98 -2.89
N LEU A 53 -21.72 11.66 -2.65
CA LEU A 53 -20.73 11.25 -1.64
C LEU A 53 -21.37 11.14 -0.25
N ILE A 54 -22.12 12.16 0.18
CA ILE A 54 -22.80 12.17 1.48
C ILE A 54 -23.72 10.94 1.63
N LYS A 55 -24.56 10.65 0.63
CA LYS A 55 -25.46 9.48 0.63
C LYS A 55 -24.70 8.16 0.76
N GLN A 56 -23.58 8.01 0.03
CA GLN A 56 -22.76 6.80 0.10
C GLN A 56 -22.11 6.64 1.49
N LEU A 57 -21.63 7.72 2.08
CA LEU A 57 -20.98 7.68 3.39
C LEU A 57 -21.97 7.45 4.54
N HIS A 58 -23.22 7.94 4.43
CA HIS A 58 -24.29 7.55 5.35
C HIS A 58 -24.55 6.05 5.33
N LEU A 59 -24.63 5.45 4.13
CA LEU A 59 -24.81 4.01 4.01
C LEU A 59 -23.66 3.23 4.68
N VAL A 60 -22.42 3.70 4.57
CA VAL A 60 -21.28 3.08 5.25
C VAL A 60 -21.47 3.10 6.78
N GLU A 61 -21.90 4.21 7.36
CA GLU A 61 -22.16 4.32 8.81
C GLU A 61 -23.31 3.43 9.28
N GLU A 62 -24.39 3.33 8.49
CA GLU A 62 -25.51 2.43 8.75
C GLU A 62 -25.06 0.96 8.74
N LEU A 63 -24.31 0.54 7.72
CA LEU A 63 -23.78 -0.80 7.60
C LEU A 63 -22.81 -1.14 8.75
N ARG A 64 -21.94 -0.21 9.16
CA ARG A 64 -21.06 -0.38 10.32
C ARG A 64 -21.85 -0.57 11.62
N THR A 65 -22.91 0.22 11.78
CA THR A 65 -23.82 0.12 12.94
C THR A 65 -24.55 -1.22 12.97
N PHE A 66 -25.04 -1.68 11.81
CA PHE A 66 -25.65 -3.00 11.67
C PHE A 66 -24.66 -4.13 12.00
N ALA A 67 -23.46 -4.09 11.44
CA ALA A 67 -22.39 -5.05 11.69
C ALA A 67 -22.08 -5.19 13.20
N SER A 68 -22.00 -4.07 13.91
CA SER A 68 -21.70 -4.07 15.35
C SER A 68 -22.91 -4.53 16.18
N LYS A 69 -24.11 -3.98 15.91
CA LYS A 69 -25.30 -4.22 16.74
C LYS A 69 -25.96 -5.58 16.49
N GLN A 70 -26.04 -5.99 15.21
CA GLN A 70 -26.76 -7.19 14.77
C GLN A 70 -25.83 -8.37 14.55
N LEU A 71 -24.71 -8.18 13.86
CA LEU A 71 -23.75 -9.26 13.60
C LEU A 71 -22.75 -9.48 14.74
N LYS A 72 -22.78 -8.63 15.77
CA LYS A 72 -21.87 -8.68 16.94
C LYS A 72 -20.39 -8.64 16.56
N LEU A 73 -20.07 -7.99 15.43
CA LEU A 73 -18.68 -7.70 15.09
C LEU A 73 -18.12 -6.63 16.05
N PRO A 74 -16.80 -6.62 16.30
CA PRO A 74 -16.20 -5.64 17.19
C PRO A 74 -16.47 -4.19 16.76
N GLU A 75 -16.92 -3.37 17.69
CA GLU A 75 -17.02 -1.93 17.46
C GLU A 75 -15.62 -1.31 17.58
N ASN A 76 -15.05 -0.92 16.44
CA ASN A 76 -13.71 -0.35 16.36
C ASN A 76 -13.68 0.87 15.40
N ASP A 77 -12.47 1.30 15.02
CA ASP A 77 -12.25 2.46 14.15
C ASP A 77 -12.29 2.13 12.65
N SER A 78 -12.53 0.88 12.27
CA SER A 78 -12.61 0.49 10.86
C SER A 78 -13.76 1.24 10.17
N TYR A 79 -13.49 1.71 8.95
CA TYR A 79 -14.46 2.39 8.09
C TYR A 79 -15.03 3.71 8.64
N ARG A 80 -14.39 4.38 9.61
CA ARG A 80 -14.83 5.69 10.15
C ARG A 80 -14.28 6.91 9.40
N SER A 81 -13.40 6.68 8.43
CA SER A 81 -12.67 7.73 7.74
C SER A 81 -12.65 7.50 6.24
N TYR A 82 -12.61 8.60 5.51
CA TYR A 82 -12.62 8.64 4.06
C TYR A 82 -11.37 9.36 3.53
N VAL A 83 -10.89 8.95 2.36
CA VAL A 83 -9.85 9.64 1.61
C VAL A 83 -10.32 9.74 0.17
N GLN A 84 -10.47 10.95 -0.34
CA GLN A 84 -10.68 11.16 -1.78
C GLN A 84 -9.40 10.79 -2.52
N LEU A 85 -9.52 9.91 -3.52
CA LEU A 85 -8.41 9.57 -4.39
C LEU A 85 -8.45 10.45 -5.64
N ASP A 86 -7.27 10.91 -6.06
CA ASP A 86 -7.06 11.63 -7.33
C ASP A 86 -6.83 10.65 -8.50
N LYS A 87 -7.03 9.34 -8.26
CA LYS A 87 -6.71 8.23 -9.16
C LYS A 87 -7.62 7.04 -8.87
N PRO A 88 -7.83 6.11 -9.82
CA PRO A 88 -8.80 5.01 -9.67
C PRO A 88 -8.40 3.96 -8.62
N TYR A 89 -7.11 3.80 -8.30
CA TYR A 89 -6.62 2.77 -7.39
C TYR A 89 -5.62 3.34 -6.36
N VAL A 90 -5.68 2.83 -5.13
CA VAL A 90 -4.80 3.26 -4.03
C VAL A 90 -3.35 2.83 -4.29
N THR A 91 -3.16 1.55 -4.62
CA THR A 91 -1.86 0.90 -4.84
C THR A 91 -1.94 -0.16 -5.93
N TRP A 92 -0.78 -0.52 -6.47
CA TRP A 92 -0.54 -1.59 -7.42
C TRP A 92 0.31 -2.67 -6.78
N ASN A 93 -0.19 -3.90 -6.70
CA ASN A 93 0.56 -5.02 -6.12
C ASN A 93 1.22 -5.83 -7.23
N VAL A 94 2.52 -6.05 -7.10
CA VAL A 94 3.31 -6.96 -7.94
C VAL A 94 3.40 -8.30 -7.24
N PHE A 95 2.96 -9.33 -7.94
CA PHE A 95 3.13 -10.74 -7.59
C PHE A 95 4.07 -11.35 -8.64
N ALA A 96 4.89 -12.31 -8.23
CA ALA A 96 5.84 -12.96 -9.13
C ALA A 96 5.99 -14.43 -8.74
N ALA A 97 6.14 -15.31 -9.72
CA ALA A 97 6.29 -16.74 -9.54
C ALA A 97 7.00 -17.34 -10.76
N PRO A 98 7.82 -18.40 -10.59
CA PRO A 98 8.43 -19.09 -11.73
C PRO A 98 7.39 -19.57 -12.75
N GLU A 99 7.76 -19.63 -14.03
CA GLU A 99 6.88 -19.87 -15.20
C GLU A 99 5.89 -21.05 -15.07
N PHE A 100 6.25 -22.07 -14.29
CA PHE A 100 5.40 -23.25 -14.06
C PHE A 100 5.11 -23.50 -12.57
N SER A 101 5.02 -22.43 -11.79
CA SER A 101 4.82 -22.48 -10.35
C SER A 101 3.74 -21.51 -9.91
N ILE A 102 3.00 -21.92 -8.88
CA ILE A 102 2.10 -21.04 -8.13
C ILE A 102 2.73 -20.55 -6.81
N ALA A 103 3.98 -20.98 -6.53
CA ALA A 103 4.72 -20.54 -5.37
C ALA A 103 5.23 -19.11 -5.59
N LEU A 104 4.64 -18.17 -4.87
CA LEU A 104 4.96 -16.74 -4.99
C LEU A 104 6.34 -16.43 -4.41
N GLN A 105 7.07 -15.57 -5.11
CA GLN A 105 8.23 -14.88 -4.58
C GLN A 105 7.86 -14.16 -3.29
N GLN A 106 8.70 -14.30 -2.26
CA GLN A 106 8.54 -13.57 -1.01
C GLN A 106 9.51 -12.40 -0.94
N TRP A 107 9.04 -11.29 -0.38
CA TRP A 107 9.86 -10.15 0.00
C TRP A 107 9.84 -9.99 1.51
N CYS A 108 11.01 -10.01 2.13
CA CYS A 108 11.16 -9.89 3.57
C CYS A 108 11.62 -8.49 3.97
N PHE A 109 10.88 -7.87 4.88
CA PHE A 109 11.13 -6.54 5.41
C PHE A 109 11.35 -6.62 6.93
N LEU A 110 12.19 -5.72 7.47
CA LEU A 110 12.63 -5.78 8.87
C LEU A 110 11.47 -5.81 9.89
N VAL A 111 10.43 -4.99 9.65
CA VAL A 111 9.31 -4.81 10.59
C VAL A 111 8.08 -5.64 10.19
N VAL A 112 7.82 -5.77 8.87
CA VAL A 112 6.59 -6.40 8.35
C VAL A 112 6.74 -7.92 8.21
N GLY A 113 7.97 -8.44 8.19
CA GLY A 113 8.25 -9.83 7.87
C GLY A 113 8.18 -10.10 6.36
N CYS A 114 7.93 -11.35 6.00
CA CYS A 114 7.89 -11.79 4.60
C CYS A 114 6.47 -11.77 4.06
N VAL A 115 6.26 -11.09 2.92
CA VAL A 115 4.97 -11.00 2.24
C VAL A 115 5.07 -11.51 0.80
N PRO A 116 4.02 -12.14 0.25
CA PRO A 116 4.05 -12.75 -1.09
C PRO A 116 3.70 -11.75 -2.22
N TYR A 117 3.83 -10.45 -1.95
CA TYR A 117 3.59 -9.38 -2.91
C TYR A 117 4.40 -8.14 -2.55
N ARG A 118 4.57 -7.24 -3.53
CA ARG A 118 5.20 -5.95 -3.32
C ARG A 118 4.30 -4.82 -3.82
N GLY A 119 3.93 -3.89 -2.94
CA GLY A 119 2.95 -2.83 -3.22
C GLY A 119 3.59 -1.50 -3.63
N TYR A 120 3.04 -0.86 -4.66
CA TYR A 120 3.52 0.41 -5.21
C TYR A 120 2.42 1.45 -5.26
N PHE A 121 2.72 2.70 -4.92
CA PHE A 121 1.79 3.81 -5.09
C PHE A 121 1.79 4.38 -6.52
N ASP A 122 2.83 4.09 -7.30
CA ASP A 122 2.97 4.46 -8.71
C ASP A 122 2.85 3.23 -9.62
N GLN A 123 2.02 3.33 -10.67
CA GLN A 123 1.77 2.22 -11.59
C GLN A 123 2.99 1.91 -12.46
N THR A 124 3.72 2.94 -12.88
CA THR A 124 4.88 2.79 -13.76
C THR A 124 6.01 2.08 -13.02
N GLU A 125 6.24 2.43 -11.75
CA GLU A 125 7.21 1.71 -10.90
C GLU A 125 6.84 0.24 -10.70
N ALA A 126 5.56 -0.07 -10.45
CA ALA A 126 5.07 -1.45 -10.37
C ALA A 126 5.33 -2.22 -11.67
N ASN A 127 4.97 -1.63 -12.82
CA ASN A 127 5.14 -2.27 -14.13
C ASN A 127 6.62 -2.48 -14.46
N ASN A 128 7.48 -1.49 -14.20
CA ASN A 128 8.93 -1.61 -14.42
C ASN A 128 9.52 -2.73 -13.58
N TYR A 129 9.10 -2.84 -12.31
CA TYR A 129 9.57 -3.90 -11.44
C TYR A 129 9.06 -5.28 -11.86
N ALA A 130 7.78 -5.39 -12.25
CA ALA A 130 7.22 -6.64 -12.78
C ALA A 130 7.96 -7.10 -14.04
N GLN A 131 8.28 -6.19 -14.98
CA GLN A 131 9.07 -6.51 -16.16
C GLN A 131 10.50 -6.94 -15.83
N GLN A 132 11.11 -6.36 -14.79
CA GLN A 132 12.42 -6.80 -14.30
C GLN A 132 12.38 -8.24 -13.80
N LEU A 133 11.36 -8.60 -13.01
CA LEU A 133 11.15 -9.95 -12.49
C LEU A 133 10.87 -10.95 -13.62
N SER A 134 10.05 -10.57 -14.59
CA SER A 134 9.79 -11.38 -15.79
C SER A 134 11.07 -11.72 -16.55
N LYS A 135 11.99 -10.77 -16.70
CA LYS A 135 13.32 -11.02 -17.32
C LYS A 135 14.21 -11.96 -16.49
N GLN A 136 13.89 -12.17 -15.22
CA GLN A 136 14.58 -13.09 -14.30
C GLN A 136 13.90 -14.46 -14.22
N GLY A 137 12.83 -14.69 -14.99
CA GLY A 137 12.07 -15.94 -14.98
C GLY A 137 11.07 -16.05 -13.82
N LEU A 138 10.64 -14.91 -13.27
CA LEU A 138 9.63 -14.77 -12.21
C LEU A 138 8.37 -14.04 -12.67
#